data_AF-A0A9X0CIN8-F1
#
_entry.id   AF-A0A9X0CIN8-F1
#
_cell.length_a   1.000
_cell.length_b   1.000
_cell.length_c   1.000
_cell.angle_alpha   90.00
_cell.angle_beta   90.00
_cell.angle_gamma   90.00
#
_symmetry.space_group_name_H-M   'P 1'
#
loop_
_entity.id
_entity.type
_entity.pdbx_description
1 polymer ?
#
loop_
_entity_poly.entity_id
_entity_poly.type
_entity_poly.pdbx_seq_one_letter_code
_entity_poly.pdbx_strand_id
1 'polypeptide(L)'
;MKNQADALEVMTKRLDREMKAVKNWRHFSSQLKVDVNVIERLKWYGDFSPTIRVFEHLEIVKPDLTIFQVKTGLFEIGRKDMSNLLDEDDLHLDGNTLVKYVITPESDLLRKISTGLNRQSWGNWELAQAGV
;
A
#
# COMPACT_ATOMS: atom_id res chain seq x y z
N MET A 1 16.29 7.55 -7.67
CA MET A 1 15.81 6.24 -8.13
C MET A 1 14.75 5.79 -7.15
N LYS A 2 13.49 6.12 -7.42
CA LYS A 2 12.37 5.59 -6.62
C LYS A 2 12.09 4.19 -7.12
N ASN A 3 12.11 3.20 -6.24
CA ASN A 3 11.82 1.81 -6.60
C ASN A 3 10.35 1.47 -6.29
N GLN A 4 9.89 0.28 -6.72
CA GLN A 4 8.58 -0.28 -6.35
C GLN A 4 8.31 -0.22 -4.84
N ALA A 5 9.42 -0.24 -4.10
CA ALA A 5 9.47 -0.07 -2.68
C ALA A 5 8.93 1.27 -2.16
N ASP A 6 9.52 2.35 -2.62
CA ASP A 6 9.07 3.68 -2.22
C ASP A 6 7.61 3.93 -2.65
N ALA A 7 7.16 3.35 -3.77
CA ALA A 7 5.79 3.49 -4.24
C ALA A 7 4.77 2.89 -3.26
N LEU A 8 4.99 1.65 -2.81
CA LEU A 8 4.09 1.00 -1.84
C LEU A 8 4.09 1.74 -0.51
N GLU A 9 5.25 2.24 -0.06
CA GLU A 9 5.34 3.00 1.20
C GLU A 9 4.52 4.29 1.14
N VAL A 10 4.57 4.98 0.00
CA VAL A 10 3.75 6.16 -0.24
C VAL A 10 2.27 5.78 -0.31
N MET A 11 1.93 4.64 -0.91
CA MET A 11 0.56 4.13 -0.94
C MET A 11 0.00 3.88 0.46
N THR A 12 0.72 3.12 1.29
CA THR A 12 0.28 2.84 2.67
C THR A 12 0.13 4.12 3.47
N LYS A 13 1.15 5.01 3.45
CA LYS A 13 1.10 6.29 4.18
C LYS A 13 -0.08 7.18 3.80
N ARG A 14 -0.51 7.15 2.53
CA ARG A 14 -1.57 8.05 2.04
C ARG A 14 -2.96 7.42 2.00
N LEU A 15 -3.07 6.11 1.85
CA LEU A 15 -4.36 5.40 1.79
C LEU A 15 -4.79 4.88 3.15
N ASP A 16 -3.87 4.62 4.09
CA ASP A 16 -4.23 4.17 5.44
C ASP A 16 -4.84 5.29 6.30
N ARG A 17 -4.52 6.56 5.97
CA ARG A 17 -5.05 7.72 6.68
C ARG A 17 -6.54 7.89 6.40
N GLU A 18 -7.35 7.81 7.45
CA GLU A 18 -8.78 8.13 7.36
C GLU A 18 -8.97 9.66 7.54
N MET A 19 -9.20 10.37 6.44
CA MET A 19 -9.51 11.80 6.43
C MET A 19 -10.89 12.03 5.82
N LYS A 20 -11.74 12.86 6.44
CA LYS A 20 -13.15 13.07 6.00
C LYS A 20 -13.30 13.47 4.53
N ALA A 21 -12.34 14.23 3.99
CA ALA A 21 -12.39 14.78 2.64
C ALA A 21 -11.65 13.93 1.58
N VAL A 22 -10.93 12.88 1.98
CA VAL A 22 -10.04 12.12 1.08
C VAL A 22 -10.39 10.64 1.14
N LYS A 23 -10.70 10.06 -0.02
CA LYS A 23 -10.94 8.61 -0.15
C LYS A 23 -9.67 7.82 0.16
N ASN A 24 -9.84 6.72 0.87
CA ASN A 24 -8.79 5.94 1.53
C ASN A 24 -8.85 4.46 1.13
N TRP A 25 -8.08 3.61 1.81
CA TRP A 25 -8.00 2.16 1.56
C TRP A 25 -9.37 1.45 1.53
N ARG A 26 -10.34 1.88 2.34
CA ARG A 26 -11.70 1.31 2.35
C ARG A 26 -12.44 1.55 1.04
N HIS A 27 -12.32 2.78 0.53
CA HIS A 27 -12.93 3.16 -0.74
C HIS A 27 -12.26 2.44 -1.90
N PHE A 28 -10.92 2.33 -1.87
CA PHE A 28 -10.15 1.58 -2.84
C PHE A 28 -10.56 0.10 -2.87
N SER A 29 -10.68 -0.52 -1.70
CA SER A 29 -11.11 -1.93 -1.57
C SER A 29 -12.52 -2.15 -2.11
N SER A 30 -13.45 -1.25 -1.78
CA SER A 30 -14.83 -1.30 -2.28
C SER A 30 -14.88 -1.12 -3.80
N GLN A 31 -14.03 -0.23 -4.36
CA GLN A 31 -13.92 -0.06 -5.81
C GLN A 31 -13.43 -1.35 -6.49
N LEU A 32 -12.46 -2.02 -5.87
CA LEU A 32 -11.99 -3.34 -6.28
C LEU A 32 -12.95 -4.48 -5.90
N LYS A 33 -14.18 -4.18 -5.48
CA LYS A 33 -15.25 -5.16 -5.18
C LYS A 33 -14.88 -6.16 -4.07
N VAL A 34 -14.07 -5.75 -3.10
CA VAL A 34 -13.86 -6.50 -1.87
C VAL A 34 -15.13 -6.40 -1.01
N ASP A 35 -15.59 -7.52 -0.46
CA ASP A 35 -16.79 -7.57 0.38
C ASP A 35 -16.66 -6.65 1.61
N VAL A 36 -17.74 -5.96 1.97
CA VAL A 36 -17.73 -5.00 3.09
C VAL A 36 -17.36 -5.65 4.42
N ASN A 37 -17.77 -6.89 4.66
CA ASN A 37 -17.42 -7.60 5.90
C ASN A 37 -15.94 -7.97 5.92
N VAL A 38 -15.35 -8.27 4.75
CA VAL A 38 -13.89 -8.43 4.63
C VAL A 38 -13.19 -7.12 4.95
N ILE A 39 -13.60 -6.01 4.31
CA ILE A 39 -13.02 -4.68 4.53
C ILE A 39 -13.03 -4.33 6.02
N GLU A 40 -14.15 -4.53 6.71
CA GLU A 40 -14.21 -4.27 8.15
C GLU A 40 -13.22 -5.15 8.92
N ARG A 41 -13.10 -6.43 8.60
CA ARG A 41 -12.13 -7.33 9.25
C ARG A 41 -10.68 -6.89 9.01
N LEU A 42 -10.33 -6.38 7.82
CA LEU A 42 -8.96 -5.94 7.51
C LEU A 42 -8.46 -4.83 8.43
N LYS A 43 -9.37 -4.00 8.99
CA LYS A 43 -9.04 -2.96 9.98
C LYS A 43 -8.53 -3.53 11.30
N TRP A 44 -9.06 -4.68 11.75
CA TRP A 44 -8.91 -5.14 13.12
C TRP A 44 -7.66 -6.00 13.37
N TYR A 45 -7.00 -6.50 12.33
CA TYR A 45 -5.96 -7.51 12.49
C TYR A 45 -4.60 -6.99 13.04
N GLY A 46 -4.47 -5.73 13.48
CA GLY A 46 -3.30 -5.23 14.25
C GLY A 46 -1.95 -5.16 13.51
N ASP A 47 -1.08 -4.21 13.90
CA ASP A 47 0.34 -4.00 13.51
C ASP A 47 0.72 -3.83 12.03
N PHE A 48 -0.20 -3.99 11.07
CA PHE A 48 0.08 -3.87 9.64
C PHE A 48 -0.86 -2.88 8.94
N SER A 49 -0.34 -2.22 7.89
CA SER A 49 -1.08 -1.30 7.03
C SER A 49 -2.36 -1.96 6.47
N PRO A 50 -3.54 -1.34 6.64
CA PRO A 50 -4.76 -1.79 5.98
C PRO A 50 -4.62 -1.90 4.46
N THR A 51 -3.89 -0.99 3.81
CA THR A 51 -3.62 -1.05 2.36
C THR A 51 -2.84 -2.31 1.99
N ILE A 52 -1.83 -2.71 2.77
CA ILE A 52 -1.09 -3.97 2.54
C ILE A 52 -2.06 -5.16 2.57
N ARG A 53 -2.93 -5.22 3.57
CA ARG A 53 -3.88 -6.33 3.73
C ARG A 53 -4.88 -6.45 2.60
N VAL A 54 -5.25 -5.31 2.01
CA VAL A 54 -6.10 -5.30 0.82
C VAL A 54 -5.37 -6.00 -0.33
N PHE A 55 -4.08 -5.71 -0.53
CA PHE A 55 -3.29 -6.40 -1.54
C PHE A 55 -3.08 -7.88 -1.23
N GLU A 56 -2.78 -8.27 0.01
CA GLU A 56 -2.68 -9.68 0.42
C GLU A 56 -4.00 -10.44 0.19
N HIS A 57 -5.13 -9.83 0.53
CA HIS A 57 -6.44 -10.43 0.28
C HIS A 57 -6.70 -10.58 -1.22
N LEU A 58 -6.42 -9.53 -2.00
CA LEU A 58 -6.62 -9.52 -3.45
C LEU A 58 -5.71 -10.51 -4.18
N GLU A 59 -4.50 -10.77 -3.69
CA GLU A 59 -3.63 -11.80 -4.24
C GLU A 59 -4.31 -13.19 -4.21
N ILE A 60 -5.03 -13.49 -3.13
CA ILE A 60 -5.76 -14.75 -2.95
C ILE A 60 -7.04 -14.78 -3.80
N VAL A 61 -7.85 -13.72 -3.77
CA VAL A 61 -9.19 -13.72 -4.38
C VAL A 61 -9.23 -13.24 -5.83
N LYS A 62 -8.20 -12.53 -6.27
CA LYS A 62 -8.03 -11.97 -7.62
C LYS A 62 -6.56 -12.10 -8.07
N PRO A 63 -6.07 -13.34 -8.29
CA PRO A 63 -4.67 -13.59 -8.64
C PRO A 63 -4.23 -13.01 -10.00
N ASP A 64 -5.19 -12.57 -10.82
CA ASP A 64 -5.00 -11.94 -12.12
C ASP A 64 -5.20 -10.42 -12.07
N LEU A 65 -5.25 -9.82 -10.88
CA LEU A 65 -5.34 -8.37 -10.71
C LEU A 65 -4.11 -7.71 -11.35
N THR A 66 -4.34 -6.77 -12.27
CA THR A 66 -3.26 -6.08 -13.00
C THR A 66 -2.95 -4.71 -12.41
N ILE A 67 -1.76 -4.17 -12.71
CA ILE A 67 -1.40 -2.79 -12.35
C ILE A 67 -2.36 -1.79 -12.99
N PHE A 68 -2.82 -2.03 -14.22
CA PHE A 68 -3.84 -1.20 -14.87
C PHE A 68 -5.12 -1.13 -14.03
N GLN A 69 -5.63 -2.27 -13.54
CA GLN A 69 -6.85 -2.31 -12.72
C GLN A 69 -6.67 -1.58 -11.38
N VAL A 70 -5.48 -1.65 -10.77
CA VAL A 70 -5.13 -0.87 -9.57
C VAL A 70 -5.15 0.64 -9.88
N LYS A 71 -4.50 1.07 -10.96
CA LYS A 71 -4.49 2.47 -11.41
C LYS A 71 -5.91 2.99 -11.66
N THR A 72 -6.71 2.24 -12.40
CA THR A 72 -8.12 2.56 -12.67
C THR A 72 -8.90 2.69 -11.37
N GLY A 73 -8.78 1.74 -10.44
CA GLY A 73 -9.47 1.80 -9.15
C GLY A 73 -9.09 3.04 -8.32
N LEU A 74 -7.81 3.42 -8.31
CA LEU A 74 -7.32 4.64 -7.64
C LEU A 74 -7.87 5.91 -8.31
N PHE A 75 -7.90 5.94 -9.65
CA PHE A 75 -8.47 7.05 -10.40
C PHE A 75 -9.96 7.23 -10.13
N GLU A 76 -10.73 6.14 -10.09
CA GLU A 76 -12.18 6.14 -9.85
C GLU A 76 -12.56 6.61 -8.45
N ILE A 77 -11.69 6.37 -7.45
CA ILE A 77 -11.84 6.96 -6.12
C ILE A 77 -11.27 8.40 -6.02
N GLY A 78 -10.88 9.00 -7.15
CA GLY A 78 -10.38 10.37 -7.21
C GLY A 78 -8.95 10.55 -6.66
N ARG A 79 -8.21 9.46 -6.45
CA ARG A 79 -6.82 9.45 -5.96
C ARG A 79 -5.83 9.48 -7.12
N LYS A 80 -5.95 10.52 -7.95
CA LYS A 80 -5.06 10.75 -9.11
C LYS A 80 -3.58 10.88 -8.70
N ASP A 81 -3.32 11.38 -7.50
CA ASP A 81 -1.98 11.43 -6.90
C ASP A 81 -1.34 10.04 -6.80
N MET A 82 -2.14 9.01 -6.55
CA MET A 82 -1.68 7.62 -6.45
C MET A 82 -1.58 6.93 -7.80
N SER A 83 -2.48 7.24 -8.74
CA SER A 83 -2.36 6.75 -10.12
C SER A 83 -1.07 7.26 -10.76
N ASN A 84 -0.82 8.57 -10.66
CA ASN A 84 0.38 9.21 -11.21
C ASN A 84 1.66 8.66 -10.59
N LEU A 85 1.64 8.34 -9.29
CA LEU A 85 2.77 7.68 -8.63
C LEU A 85 3.13 6.36 -9.32
N LEU A 86 2.12 5.56 -9.69
CA LEU A 86 2.31 4.28 -10.39
C LEU A 86 2.64 4.44 -11.89
N ASP A 87 2.45 5.65 -12.43
CA ASP A 87 2.83 6.04 -13.79
C ASP A 87 4.22 6.67 -13.85
N GLU A 88 4.91 6.87 -12.72
CA GLU A 88 6.28 7.38 -12.72
C GLU A 88 7.21 6.43 -13.49
N ASP A 89 7.90 6.95 -14.50
CA ASP A 89 8.78 6.19 -15.41
C ASP A 89 9.80 5.34 -14.66
N ASP A 90 10.28 5.82 -13.50
CA ASP A 90 11.22 5.12 -12.61
C ASP A 90 10.71 3.76 -12.10
N LEU A 91 9.39 3.51 -12.09
CA LEU A 91 8.81 2.25 -11.61
C LEU A 91 8.71 1.16 -12.68
N HIS A 92 8.81 1.53 -13.97
CA HIS A 92 8.74 0.63 -15.13
C HIS A 92 7.63 -0.44 -15.06
N LEU A 93 6.46 -0.09 -14.52
CA LEU A 93 5.35 -1.03 -14.36
C LEU A 93 4.51 -1.12 -15.64
N ASP A 94 4.62 -2.24 -16.36
CA ASP A 94 3.68 -2.57 -17.43
C ASP A 94 2.28 -2.76 -16.83
N GLY A 95 1.27 -2.10 -17.40
CA GLY A 95 -0.12 -2.17 -16.96
C GLY A 95 -0.71 -3.57 -16.97
N ASN A 96 -0.19 -4.47 -17.82
CA ASN A 96 -0.59 -5.88 -17.88
C ASN A 96 0.12 -6.74 -16.83
N THR A 97 1.12 -6.20 -16.12
CA THR A 97 1.80 -6.91 -15.03
C THR A 97 0.80 -7.23 -13.93
N LEU A 98 0.85 -8.47 -13.44
CA LEU A 98 0.04 -8.90 -12.30
C LEU A 98 0.60 -8.29 -11.02
N VAL A 99 -0.30 -7.80 -10.17
CA VAL A 99 0.04 -7.16 -8.89
C VAL A 99 0.88 -8.07 -8.00
N LYS A 100 0.61 -9.38 -8.00
CA LYS A 100 1.37 -10.38 -7.24
C LYS A 100 2.86 -10.46 -7.60
N TYR A 101 3.28 -9.96 -8.76
CA TYR A 101 4.70 -9.90 -9.14
C TYR A 101 5.37 -8.57 -8.79
N VAL A 102 4.58 -7.57 -8.39
CA VAL A 102 5.03 -6.18 -8.11
C VAL A 102 4.94 -5.87 -6.61
N ILE A 103 3.89 -6.35 -5.96
CA ILE A 103 3.58 -6.18 -4.54
C ILE A 103 3.65 -7.58 -3.92
N THR A 104 4.86 -8.12 -3.75
CA THR A 104 5.05 -9.46 -3.14
C THR A 104 5.20 -9.34 -1.63
N PRO A 105 4.42 -10.09 -0.82
CA PRO A 105 4.61 -10.22 0.65
C PRO A 105 6.03 -10.59 1.04
N GLU A 106 6.73 -11.34 0.19
CA GLU A 106 8.12 -11.75 0.38
C GLU A 106 9.15 -10.69 -0.04
N SER A 107 8.74 -9.59 -0.69
CA SER A 107 9.68 -8.51 -0.97
C SER A 107 10.15 -7.88 0.34
N ASP A 108 11.47 -7.68 0.43
CA ASP A 108 12.11 -6.90 1.51
C ASP A 108 11.44 -5.54 1.75
N LEU A 109 10.77 -5.04 0.72
CA LEU A 109 9.91 -3.90 0.75
C LEU A 109 8.71 -4.04 1.71
N LEU A 110 7.84 -5.04 1.51
CA LEU A 110 6.64 -5.19 2.33
C LEU A 110 7.02 -5.37 3.81
N ARG A 111 8.16 -6.04 4.04
CA ARG A 111 8.81 -6.13 5.35
C ARG A 111 9.34 -4.79 5.87
N LYS A 112 10.01 -3.96 5.06
CA LYS A 112 10.53 -2.64 5.47
C LYS A 112 9.44 -1.62 5.76
N ILE A 113 8.34 -1.63 5.01
CA ILE A 113 7.20 -0.72 5.24
C ILE A 113 6.46 -1.11 6.53
N SER A 114 6.18 -2.41 6.71
CA SER A 114 5.53 -2.90 7.91
C SER A 114 6.38 -2.68 9.16
N THR A 115 7.69 -2.94 9.11
CA THR A 115 8.59 -2.69 10.24
C THR A 115 8.91 -1.21 10.46
N GLY A 116 8.98 -0.40 9.41
CA GLY A 116 9.25 1.05 9.49
C GLY A 116 8.08 1.87 10.03
N LEU A 117 6.83 1.47 9.76
CA LEU A 117 5.63 2.13 10.31
C LEU A 117 5.39 1.75 11.78
N ASN A 118 5.80 0.56 12.22
CA ASN A 118 5.76 0.15 13.64
C ASN A 118 6.83 0.83 14.51
N ARG A 119 7.78 1.57 13.91
CA ARG A 119 8.81 2.34 14.63
C ARG A 119 8.46 3.79 14.93
N GLN A 120 7.24 4.26 14.61
CA GLN A 120 6.76 5.57 15.11
C GLN A 120 6.22 5.48 16.55
N SER A 121 7.07 5.00 17.44
CA SER A 121 7.08 5.30 18.87
C SER A 121 8.48 4.98 19.41
N TRP A 122 9.43 5.89 19.17
CA TRP A 122 10.28 6.48 20.22
C TRP A 122 11.32 7.40 19.59
N GLY A 123 11.36 8.63 20.09
CA GLY A 123 12.43 9.57 19.80
C GLY A 123 13.79 9.06 20.30
N ASN A 124 14.84 9.66 19.74
CA ASN A 124 16.18 9.78 20.32
C ASN A 124 16.75 8.51 20.99
N TRP A 125 17.27 7.56 20.22
CA TRP A 125 18.27 6.61 20.72
C TRP A 125 19.57 6.57 19.89
N GLU A 126 19.61 7.24 18.73
CA GLU A 126 20.83 7.38 17.92
C GLU A 126 21.83 8.42 18.48
N LEU A 127 21.52 9.03 19.64
CA LEU A 127 22.46 9.82 20.46
C LEU A 127 23.00 9.04 21.68
N ALA A 128 22.65 7.76 21.86
CA ALA A 128 23.12 6.95 23.00
C ALA A 128 24.24 5.95 22.66
N GLN A 129 24.71 5.90 21.40
CA GLN A 129 25.82 5.02 21.00
C GLN A 129 26.97 5.72 20.26
N ALA A 130 26.99 7.04 20.22
CA ALA A 130 28.13 7.82 19.73
C ALA A 130 28.60 8.80 20.80
N GLY A 131 29.28 8.29 21.83
CA GLY A 131 29.85 9.09 22.90
C GLY A 131 30.51 8.21 23.94
N VAL A 132 31.82 8.03 23.74
CA VAL A 132 32.81 7.53 24.71
C VAL A 132 32.77 8.37 25.99
#